data_AF-A0A2T6E0K3-F1
#
_entry.id   AF-A0A2T6E0K3-F1
#
_cell.length_a   1.000
_cell.length_b   1.000
_cell.length_c   1.000
_cell.angle_alpha   90.00
_cell.angle_beta   90.00
_cell.angle_gamma   90.00
#
_symmetry.space_group_name_H-M   'P 1'
#
loop_
_entity.id
_entity.type
_entity.pdbx_description
1 polymer ?
#
loop_
_entity_poly.entity_id
_entity_poly.type
_entity_poly.pdbx_seq_one_letter_code
_entity_poly.pdbx_strand_id
1 'polypeptide(L)'
;MEWLFDHVQILIAIAAAVAIWLKQRRAADGGDSQTPPPVKRRQAPTQINTDSVDERVRRIQEEIRRKVQARTGGMPVPPPLPSVQPSRPAVPDEMPRAGTQSVPPPIPLAKRGRAEVPTATIMAEAKESREWAEELRRAEERRRETRRLSKLAEERPEAAPTRDQAATPANLVTSLRDPASVRRAVLLREILGTPVGLR
;
A
#
# COMPACT_ATOMS: atom_id res chain seq x y z
N MET A 1 34.26 -18.61 -17.89
CA MET A 1 34.13 -17.78 -19.11
C MET A 1 32.90 -18.15 -19.93
N GLU A 2 32.49 -19.43 -19.99
CA GLU A 2 31.33 -19.91 -20.79
C GLU A 2 29.97 -19.36 -20.35
N TRP A 3 29.79 -19.08 -19.05
CA TRP A 3 28.56 -18.51 -18.50
C TRP A 3 28.11 -17.20 -19.19
N LEU A 4 29.06 -16.40 -19.70
CA LEU A 4 28.76 -15.15 -20.39
C LEU A 4 28.14 -15.38 -21.78
N PHE A 5 28.53 -16.46 -22.45
CA PHE A 5 27.99 -16.84 -23.77
C PHE A 5 26.61 -17.49 -23.66
N ASP A 6 26.35 -18.27 -22.60
CA ASP A 6 25.03 -18.84 -22.31
C ASP A 6 23.96 -17.77 -22.06
N HIS A 7 24.38 -16.59 -21.59
CA HIS A 7 23.48 -15.50 -21.20
C HIS A 7 23.62 -14.27 -22.09
N VAL A 8 24.01 -14.44 -23.36
CA VAL A 8 24.04 -13.34 -24.35
C VAL A 8 22.70 -12.63 -24.46
N GLN A 9 21.58 -13.36 -24.31
CA GLN A 9 20.24 -12.78 -24.26
C GLN A 9 20.07 -11.81 -23.07
N ILE A 10 20.63 -12.14 -21.90
CA ILE A 10 20.61 -11.27 -20.71
C ILE A 10 21.46 -10.03 -20.97
N LEU A 11 22.62 -10.17 -21.60
CA LEU A 11 23.46 -9.01 -21.97
C LEU A 11 22.74 -8.06 -22.94
N ILE A 12 22.04 -8.61 -23.94
CA ILE A 12 21.24 -7.82 -24.89
C ILE A 12 20.09 -7.11 -24.17
N ALA A 13 19.40 -7.79 -23.25
CA ALA A 13 18.33 -7.19 -22.45
C ALA A 13 18.84 -6.06 -21.55
N ILE A 14 19.99 -6.25 -20.89
CA ILE A 14 20.64 -5.21 -20.08
C ILE A 14 21.06 -4.03 -20.97
N ALA A 15 21.68 -4.28 -22.12
CA ALA A 15 22.07 -3.23 -23.06
C ALA A 15 20.86 -2.42 -23.57
N ALA A 16 19.74 -3.08 -23.88
CA ALA A 16 18.50 -2.43 -24.28
C ALA A 16 17.90 -1.58 -23.15
N ALA A 17 17.89 -2.09 -21.92
CA ALA A 17 17.41 -1.36 -20.75
C ALA A 17 18.26 -0.10 -20.49
N VAL A 18 19.60 -0.23 -20.57
CA VAL A 18 20.53 0.90 -20.43
C VAL A 18 20.32 1.92 -21.54
N ALA A 19 20.11 1.50 -22.78
CA ALA A 19 19.85 2.40 -23.90
C ALA A 19 18.54 3.19 -23.74
N ILE A 20 17.48 2.53 -23.27
CA ILE A 20 16.19 3.19 -22.98
C ILE A 20 16.35 4.20 -21.85
N TRP A 21 17.04 3.82 -20.79
CA TRP A 21 17.29 4.69 -19.64
C TRP A 21 18.13 5.91 -20.02
N LEU A 22 19.18 5.73 -20.85
CA LEU A 22 20.02 6.84 -21.31
C LEU A 22 19.24 7.80 -22.23
N LYS A 23 18.35 7.27 -23.08
CA LYS A 23 17.47 8.07 -23.94
C LYS A 23 16.46 8.87 -23.11
N GLN A 24 15.85 8.27 -22.08
CA GLN A 24 14.96 8.97 -21.14
C GLN A 24 15.69 10.09 -20.40
N ARG A 25 16.93 9.85 -19.96
CA ARG A 25 17.73 10.87 -19.27
C ARG A 25 18.07 12.05 -20.20
N ARG A 26 18.49 11.78 -21.44
CA ARG A 26 18.75 12.85 -22.42
C ARG A 26 17.49 13.63 -22.81
N ALA A 27 16.33 12.98 -22.86
CA ALA A 27 15.05 13.65 -23.10
C ALA A 27 14.60 14.53 -21.93
N ALA A 28 15.02 14.21 -20.70
CA ALA A 28 14.75 15.03 -19.53
C ALA A 28 15.71 16.24 -19.42
N ASP A 29 16.95 16.10 -19.88
CA ASP A 29 17.99 17.14 -19.77
C ASP A 29 18.05 18.09 -21.00
N GLY A 30 17.38 17.79 -22.11
CA GLY A 30 17.48 18.56 -23.36
C GLY A 30 16.15 18.75 -24.08
N GLY A 31 15.51 19.89 -23.84
CA GLY A 31 14.47 20.41 -24.74
C GLY A 31 15.09 20.75 -26.11
N ASP A 32 14.48 20.21 -27.16
CA ASP A 32 14.64 20.51 -28.58
C ASP A 32 16.04 20.88 -29.11
N SER A 33 16.67 19.92 -29.81
CA SER A 33 17.19 20.10 -31.19
C SER A 33 18.00 18.87 -31.64
N GLN A 34 17.43 18.08 -32.56
CA GLN A 34 18.08 17.51 -33.76
C GLN A 34 17.40 16.20 -34.23
N THR A 35 16.48 16.32 -35.18
CA THR A 35 16.51 15.49 -36.41
C THR A 35 17.78 15.81 -37.21
N PRO A 36 18.40 14.93 -38.07
CA PRO A 36 17.85 13.85 -38.93
C PRO A 36 18.80 12.59 -39.04
N PRO A 37 18.73 11.60 -39.99
CA PRO A 37 17.84 11.34 -41.14
C PRO A 37 17.06 9.99 -41.08
N PRO A 38 16.13 9.70 -42.02
CA PRO A 38 15.26 8.52 -41.95
C PRO A 38 15.99 7.26 -42.42
N VAL A 39 16.41 6.41 -41.49
CA VAL A 39 16.89 5.07 -41.81
C VAL A 39 15.74 4.08 -41.65
N LYS A 40 15.14 3.75 -42.80
CA LYS A 40 14.43 2.50 -43.14
C LYS A 40 13.80 1.72 -41.98
N ARG A 41 12.54 2.04 -41.72
CA ARG A 41 11.40 1.09 -41.59
C ARG A 41 11.80 -0.39 -41.41
N ARG A 42 11.95 -0.83 -40.16
CA ARG A 42 11.66 -2.21 -39.76
C ARG A 42 11.17 -2.25 -38.30
N GLN A 43 9.84 -2.37 -38.20
CA GLN A 43 9.04 -2.94 -37.10
C GLN A 43 9.25 -2.36 -35.69
N ALA A 44 8.34 -1.47 -35.29
CA ALA A 44 8.14 -1.08 -33.90
C ALA A 44 7.44 -2.22 -33.13
N PRO A 45 7.94 -2.63 -31.95
CA PRO A 45 7.15 -3.44 -31.02
C PRO A 45 6.21 -2.50 -30.24
N THR A 46 4.91 -2.74 -30.38
CA THR A 46 3.82 -2.46 -29.45
C THR A 46 3.90 -1.14 -28.66
N GLN A 47 3.33 -0.08 -29.23
CA GLN A 47 2.73 0.99 -28.43
C GLN A 47 1.68 0.35 -27.53
N ILE A 48 1.97 0.23 -26.23
CA ILE A 48 0.96 -0.11 -25.24
C ILE A 48 -0.03 1.06 -25.24
N ASN A 49 -1.26 0.80 -25.68
CA ASN A 49 -2.39 1.72 -25.77
C ASN A 49 -2.61 2.47 -24.44
N THR A 50 -1.95 3.61 -24.24
CA THR A 50 -2.21 4.53 -23.13
C THR A 50 -3.66 5.04 -23.19
N ASP A 51 -4.19 5.24 -24.39
CA ASP A 51 -5.56 5.69 -24.64
C ASP A 51 -6.60 4.67 -24.12
N SER A 52 -6.27 3.37 -24.15
CA SER A 52 -7.15 2.33 -23.62
C SER A 52 -7.25 2.35 -22.10
N VAL A 53 -6.26 2.88 -21.39
CA VAL A 53 -6.28 2.96 -19.92
C VAL A 53 -7.16 4.12 -19.48
N ASP A 54 -7.05 5.26 -20.17
CA ASP A 54 -7.85 6.45 -19.87
C ASP A 54 -9.35 6.22 -20.07
N GLU A 55 -9.73 5.46 -21.10
CA GLU A 55 -11.13 5.06 -21.31
C GLU A 55 -11.66 4.16 -20.18
N ARG A 56 -10.82 3.26 -19.65
CA ARG A 56 -11.21 2.39 -18.53
C ARG A 56 -11.42 3.19 -17.26
N VAL A 57 -10.55 4.15 -16.98
CA VAL A 57 -10.68 5.05 -15.82
C VAL A 57 -11.96 5.88 -15.91
N ARG A 58 -12.30 6.42 -17.09
CA ARG A 58 -13.56 7.15 -17.29
C ARG A 58 -14.79 6.29 -17.03
N ARG A 59 -14.83 5.06 -17.56
CA ARG A 59 -15.94 4.11 -17.30
C ARG A 59 -16.10 3.78 -15.82
N ILE A 60 -14.99 3.56 -15.12
CA ILE A 60 -14.99 3.25 -13.68
C ILE A 60 -15.53 4.44 -12.87
N GLN A 61 -15.13 5.66 -13.20
CA GLN A 61 -15.64 6.86 -12.51
C GLN A 61 -17.14 7.07 -12.73
N GLU A 62 -17.62 6.83 -13.94
CA GLU A 62 -19.05 6.91 -14.27
C GLU A 62 -19.88 5.84 -13.53
N GLU A 63 -19.37 4.61 -13.44
CA GLU A 63 -19.99 3.54 -12.64
C GLU A 63 -20.05 3.89 -11.15
N ILE A 64 -18.97 4.41 -10.58
CA ILE A 64 -18.95 4.84 -9.17
C ILE A 64 -19.97 5.96 -8.95
N ARG A 65 -20.02 6.96 -9.84
CA ARG A 65 -20.96 8.08 -9.73
C ARG A 65 -22.41 7.59 -9.78
N ARG A 66 -22.73 6.69 -10.73
CA ARG A 66 -24.06 6.08 -10.85
C ARG A 66 -24.42 5.25 -9.60
N LYS A 67 -23.46 4.52 -9.05
CA LYS A 67 -23.67 3.66 -7.86
C LYS A 67 -23.81 4.47 -6.57
N VAL A 68 -23.12 5.60 -6.45
CA VAL A 68 -23.32 6.56 -5.35
C VAL A 68 -24.70 7.20 -5.48
N GLN A 69 -25.08 7.69 -6.65
CA GLN A 69 -26.39 8.32 -6.86
C GLN A 69 -27.55 7.34 -6.60
N ALA A 70 -27.42 6.08 -7.02
CA ALA A 70 -28.38 5.03 -6.71
C ALA A 70 -28.49 4.72 -5.21
N ARG A 71 -27.41 4.93 -4.43
CA ARG A 71 -27.40 4.77 -2.97
C ARG A 71 -27.90 6.02 -2.24
N THR A 72 -27.67 7.21 -2.79
CA THR A 72 -28.08 8.49 -2.19
C THR A 72 -29.56 8.81 -2.46
N GLY A 73 -30.14 8.29 -3.54
CA GLY A 73 -31.56 8.52 -3.88
C GLY A 73 -32.60 7.84 -2.97
N GLY A 74 -32.18 7.09 -1.95
CA GLY A 74 -33.08 6.29 -1.10
C GLY A 74 -32.96 6.49 0.42
N MET A 75 -32.08 7.36 0.91
CA MET A 75 -32.00 7.68 2.35
C MET A 75 -31.87 9.19 2.56
N PRO A 76 -32.65 9.79 3.49
CA PRO A 76 -32.46 11.18 3.86
C PRO A 76 -31.06 11.33 4.47
N VAL A 77 -30.28 12.25 3.91
CA VAL A 77 -29.03 12.72 4.49
C VAL A 77 -29.34 13.19 5.92
N PRO A 78 -28.77 12.57 6.98
CA PRO A 78 -28.91 13.14 8.31
C PRO A 78 -28.27 14.53 8.31
N PRO A 79 -28.91 15.55 8.93
CA PRO A 79 -28.35 16.89 8.99
C PRO A 79 -26.94 16.83 9.62
N PRO A 80 -26.00 17.69 9.17
CA PRO A 80 -24.69 17.76 9.77
C PRO A 80 -24.83 18.04 11.27
N LEU A 81 -24.36 17.10 12.10
CA LEU A 81 -24.26 17.30 13.54
C LEU A 81 -23.37 18.53 13.80
N PRO A 82 -23.75 19.43 14.72
CA PRO A 82 -22.88 20.55 15.09
C PRO A 82 -21.56 20.01 15.62
N SER A 83 -20.45 20.53 15.10
CA SER A 83 -19.10 20.24 15.60
C SER A 83 -19.03 20.60 17.08
N VAL A 84 -18.98 19.58 17.94
CA VAL A 84 -18.66 19.75 19.35
C VAL A 84 -17.18 20.14 19.44
N GLN A 85 -16.92 21.42 19.73
CA GLN A 85 -15.60 21.87 20.15
C GLN A 85 -15.21 21.10 21.43
N PRO A 86 -13.98 20.55 21.53
CA PRO A 86 -13.52 19.97 22.77
C PRO A 86 -13.25 21.07 23.79
N SER A 87 -14.25 21.34 24.64
CA SER A 87 -14.08 22.15 25.84
C SER A 87 -13.19 21.40 26.82
N ARG A 88 -12.11 22.07 27.20
CA ARG A 88 -11.14 21.78 28.27
C ARG A 88 -11.77 21.10 29.50
N PRO A 89 -11.10 20.11 30.13
CA PRO A 89 -11.64 19.43 31.31
C PRO A 89 -11.62 20.37 32.53
N ALA A 90 -12.80 20.59 33.12
CA ALA A 90 -12.96 21.14 34.45
C ALA A 90 -13.49 20.03 35.38
N VAL A 91 -12.74 19.83 36.46
CA VAL A 91 -12.98 19.19 37.78
C VAL A 91 -14.33 18.45 38.00
N PRO A 92 -14.32 17.25 38.61
CA PRO A 92 -15.55 16.60 39.07
C PRO A 92 -16.01 17.20 40.40
N ASP A 93 -17.26 17.63 40.45
CA ASP A 93 -17.96 17.95 41.69
C ASP A 93 -19.35 17.29 41.69
N GLU A 94 -19.83 17.03 42.90
CA GLU A 94 -20.76 15.98 43.31
C GLU A 94 -22.17 15.94 42.65
N MET A 95 -22.76 14.73 42.64
CA MET A 95 -24.21 14.43 42.55
C MET A 95 -25.05 15.28 43.54
N PRO A 96 -26.40 15.45 43.47
CA PRO A 96 -27.42 14.50 42.94
C PRO A 96 -28.71 15.13 42.32
N ARG A 97 -29.45 14.40 41.45
CA ARG A 97 -30.92 14.18 41.60
C ARG A 97 -31.57 13.41 40.45
N ALA A 98 -32.36 12.43 40.87
CA ALA A 98 -33.65 11.97 40.34
C ALA A 98 -34.10 12.51 38.97
N GLY A 99 -34.11 11.62 37.97
CA GLY A 99 -34.87 11.77 36.73
C GLY A 99 -35.49 10.42 36.38
N THR A 100 -36.79 10.28 36.64
CA THR A 100 -37.77 9.35 36.06
C THR A 100 -37.24 8.11 35.32
N GLN A 101 -37.48 6.93 35.91
CA GLN A 101 -37.53 5.67 35.18
C GLN A 101 -38.60 5.78 34.07
N SER A 102 -38.19 5.94 32.81
CA SER A 102 -39.08 5.67 31.69
C SER A 102 -39.18 4.15 31.55
N VAL A 103 -40.33 3.59 31.92
CA VAL A 103 -40.67 2.21 31.54
C VAL A 103 -40.69 2.18 30.01
N PRO A 104 -39.85 1.35 29.35
CA PRO A 104 -39.93 1.22 27.90
C PRO A 104 -41.32 0.63 27.54
N PRO A 105 -41.96 1.10 26.45
CA PRO A 105 -43.21 0.49 26.01
C PRO A 105 -43.00 -1.01 25.74
N PRO A 106 -43.98 -1.88 26.05
CA PRO A 106 -43.88 -3.29 25.73
C PRO A 106 -43.70 -3.42 24.22
N ILE A 107 -42.54 -3.92 23.81
CA ILE A 107 -42.27 -4.28 22.42
C ILE A 107 -43.36 -5.29 22.03
N PRO A 108 -44.17 -5.04 21.00
CA PRO A 108 -45.09 -6.07 20.53
C PRO A 108 -44.24 -7.27 20.13
N LEU A 109 -44.44 -8.40 20.82
CA LEU A 109 -44.01 -9.71 20.36
C LEU A 109 -44.79 -9.97 19.06
N ALA A 110 -44.30 -9.40 17.96
CA ALA A 110 -44.54 -9.97 16.65
C ALA A 110 -44.10 -11.42 16.80
N LYS A 111 -45.05 -12.35 16.65
CA LYS A 111 -44.77 -13.76 16.42
C LYS A 111 -43.77 -13.80 15.26
N ARG A 112 -42.47 -13.80 15.58
CA ARG A 112 -41.43 -14.20 14.66
C ARG A 112 -41.76 -15.64 14.38
N GLY A 113 -42.51 -15.85 13.29
CA GLY A 113 -42.50 -17.14 12.61
C GLY A 113 -41.05 -17.55 12.57
N ARG A 114 -40.77 -18.70 13.19
CA ARG A 114 -39.46 -19.33 13.20
C ARG A 114 -39.07 -19.46 11.73
N ALA A 115 -38.34 -18.48 11.22
CA ALA A 115 -37.72 -18.58 9.91
C ALA A 115 -36.74 -19.74 10.09
N GLU A 116 -37.10 -20.89 9.53
CA GLU A 116 -36.19 -22.00 9.33
C GLU A 116 -35.06 -21.43 8.48
N VAL A 117 -34.01 -20.95 9.14
CA VAL A 117 -32.76 -20.62 8.46
C VAL A 117 -32.36 -21.92 7.77
N PRO A 118 -32.25 -21.94 6.43
CA PRO A 118 -31.94 -23.17 5.72
C PRO A 118 -30.67 -23.75 6.33
N THR A 119 -30.71 -25.01 6.76
CA THR A 119 -29.56 -25.71 7.36
C THR A 119 -28.32 -25.66 6.45
N ALA A 120 -28.52 -25.48 5.14
CA ALA A 120 -27.47 -25.21 4.17
C ALA A 120 -26.68 -23.92 4.45
N THR A 121 -27.34 -22.84 4.89
CA THR A 121 -26.69 -21.56 5.23
C THR A 121 -25.83 -21.71 6.48
N ILE A 122 -26.34 -22.41 7.50
CA ILE A 122 -25.60 -22.69 8.75
C ILE A 122 -24.35 -23.54 8.47
N MET A 123 -24.45 -24.51 7.56
CA MET A 123 -23.30 -25.34 7.17
C MET A 123 -22.27 -24.60 6.31
N ALA A 124 -22.70 -23.60 5.51
CA ALA A 124 -21.78 -22.76 4.73
C ALA A 124 -21.00 -21.82 5.66
N GLU A 125 -21.67 -21.15 6.60
CA GLU A 125 -21.04 -20.30 7.62
C GLU A 125 -20.08 -21.10 8.53
N ALA A 126 -20.39 -22.37 8.81
CA ALA A 126 -19.52 -23.27 9.55
C ALA A 126 -18.23 -23.67 8.79
N LYS A 127 -18.22 -23.56 7.45
CA LYS A 127 -17.01 -23.80 6.64
C LYS A 127 -16.14 -22.54 6.58
N GLU A 128 -16.75 -21.39 6.34
CA GLU A 128 -16.04 -20.10 6.32
C GLU A 128 -15.35 -19.81 7.67
N SER A 129 -16.03 -20.11 8.78
CA SER A 129 -15.42 -19.97 10.12
C SER A 129 -14.22 -20.89 10.36
N ARG A 130 -14.19 -22.08 9.74
CA ARG A 130 -13.03 -22.99 9.82
C ARG A 130 -11.87 -22.48 8.99
N GLU A 131 -12.13 -22.00 7.79
CA GLU A 131 -11.09 -21.42 6.91
C GLU A 131 -10.43 -20.21 7.56
N TRP A 132 -11.22 -19.33 8.19
CA TRP A 132 -10.71 -18.18 8.93
C TRP A 132 -9.86 -18.59 10.14
N ALA A 133 -10.27 -19.63 10.87
CA ALA A 133 -9.51 -20.15 12.01
C ALA A 133 -8.18 -20.77 11.57
N GLU A 134 -8.15 -21.48 10.43
CA GLU A 134 -6.91 -21.99 9.86
C GLU A 134 -5.97 -20.88 9.40
N GLU A 135 -6.50 -19.81 8.81
CA GLU A 135 -5.72 -18.66 8.37
C GLU A 135 -5.07 -17.93 9.56
N LEU A 136 -5.83 -17.71 10.64
CA LEU A 136 -5.29 -17.17 11.89
C LEU A 136 -4.18 -18.05 12.47
N ARG A 137 -4.38 -19.36 12.47
CA ARG A 137 -3.37 -20.30 12.97
C ARG A 137 -2.07 -20.24 12.14
N ARG A 138 -2.16 -20.18 10.81
CA ARG A 138 -0.98 -20.03 9.93
C ARG A 138 -0.28 -18.69 10.17
N ALA A 139 -1.03 -17.61 10.39
CA ALA A 139 -0.44 -16.30 10.69
C ALA A 139 0.29 -16.29 12.05
N GLU A 140 -0.26 -16.96 13.06
CA GLU A 140 0.40 -17.13 14.37
C GLU A 140 1.67 -17.98 14.28
N GLU A 141 1.64 -19.08 13.54
CA GLU A 141 2.82 -19.93 13.31
C GLU A 141 3.95 -19.12 12.67
N ARG A 142 3.67 -18.35 11.62
CA ARG A 142 4.65 -17.43 11.00
C ARG A 142 5.17 -16.40 12.00
N ARG A 143 4.32 -15.81 12.85
CA ARG A 143 4.76 -14.86 13.89
C ARG A 143 5.65 -15.51 14.94
N ARG A 144 5.39 -16.78 15.29
CA ARG A 144 6.23 -17.52 16.23
C ARG A 144 7.59 -17.84 15.61
N GLU A 145 7.62 -18.24 14.34
CA GLU A 145 8.86 -18.47 13.60
C GLU A 145 9.70 -17.21 13.48
N THR A 146 9.11 -16.08 13.07
CA THR A 146 9.85 -14.81 12.99
C THR A 146 10.36 -14.37 14.36
N ARG A 147 9.58 -14.57 15.42
CA ARG A 147 10.01 -14.26 16.80
C ARG A 147 11.12 -15.20 17.29
N ARG A 148 11.13 -16.46 16.87
CA ARG A 148 12.23 -17.39 17.17
C ARG A 148 13.50 -16.99 16.43
N LEU A 149 13.38 -16.67 15.14
CA LEU A 149 14.50 -16.17 14.34
C LEU A 149 15.05 -14.85 14.89
N SER A 150 14.18 -13.94 15.33
CA SER A 150 14.62 -12.67 15.94
C SER A 150 15.33 -12.91 17.27
N LYS A 151 14.84 -13.82 18.12
CA LYS A 151 15.52 -14.19 19.36
C LYS A 151 16.87 -14.85 19.13
N LEU A 152 16.98 -15.74 18.14
CA LEU A 152 18.25 -16.35 17.76
C LEU A 152 19.23 -15.32 17.16
N ALA A 153 18.71 -14.31 16.46
CA ALA A 153 19.51 -13.18 16.01
C ALA A 153 19.95 -12.25 17.16
N GLU A 154 19.16 -12.16 18.23
CA GLU A 154 19.44 -11.38 19.43
C GLU A 154 20.42 -12.09 20.38
N GLU A 155 20.37 -13.43 20.45
CA GLU A 155 21.29 -14.26 21.25
C GLU A 155 22.66 -14.50 20.57
N ARG A 156 22.80 -14.19 19.27
CA ARG A 156 24.10 -14.15 18.60
C ARG A 156 24.77 -12.80 18.92
N PRO A 157 25.88 -12.76 19.69
CA PRO A 157 26.57 -11.52 19.98
C PRO A 157 27.41 -11.12 18.76
N GLU A 158 26.74 -10.71 17.68
CA GLU A 158 27.38 -9.99 16.59
C GLU A 158 26.95 -8.54 16.68
N ALA A 159 27.85 -7.74 17.25
CA ALA A 159 27.98 -6.30 17.11
C ALA A 159 26.68 -5.55 16.84
N ALA A 160 26.07 -5.03 17.91
CA ALA A 160 25.09 -3.96 17.81
C ALA A 160 25.54 -2.93 16.76
N PRO A 161 24.75 -2.63 15.71
CA PRO A 161 25.03 -1.48 14.90
C PRO A 161 24.81 -0.27 15.81
N THR A 162 25.92 0.35 16.20
CA THR A 162 25.95 1.58 16.97
C THR A 162 25.08 2.58 16.23
N ARG A 163 23.97 2.95 16.87
CA ARG A 163 22.92 3.79 16.32
C ARG A 163 23.36 5.24 16.07
N ASP A 164 24.61 5.59 16.40
CA ASP A 164 25.10 6.98 16.44
C ASP A 164 26.49 7.19 15.82
N GLN A 165 26.97 6.33 14.91
CA GLN A 165 28.10 6.73 14.07
C GLN A 165 27.59 7.63 12.94
N ALA A 166 27.41 8.90 13.30
CA ALA A 166 27.18 10.00 12.37
C ALA A 166 28.04 9.81 11.11
N ALA A 167 27.37 9.91 9.96
CA ALA A 167 27.93 9.69 8.63
C ALA A 167 29.16 10.58 8.37
N THR A 168 30.33 10.11 8.77
CA THR A 168 31.59 10.65 8.27
C THR A 168 31.75 10.22 6.81
N PRO A 169 32.36 11.04 5.95
CA PRO A 169 32.50 10.74 4.51
C PRO A 169 33.21 9.41 4.25
N ALA A 170 34.13 9.01 5.14
CA ALA A 170 34.79 7.71 5.07
C ALA A 170 33.81 6.52 5.24
N ASN A 171 32.82 6.65 6.13
CA ASN A 171 31.82 5.62 6.40
C ASN A 171 30.72 5.55 5.34
N LEU A 172 30.47 6.65 4.62
CA LEU A 172 29.54 6.68 3.49
C LEU A 172 30.05 5.86 2.31
N VAL A 173 31.35 5.94 1.99
CA VAL A 173 31.94 5.17 0.88
C VAL A 173 31.91 3.67 1.19
N THR A 174 32.15 3.28 2.44
CA THR A 174 32.01 1.87 2.87
C THR A 174 30.56 1.42 2.91
N SER A 175 29.62 2.25 3.34
CA SER A 175 28.19 1.87 3.33
C SER A 175 27.64 1.74 1.91
N LEU A 176 28.11 2.54 0.95
CA LEU A 176 27.71 2.45 -0.46
C LEU A 176 28.22 1.20 -1.19
N ARG A 177 29.11 0.41 -0.57
CA ARG A 177 29.48 -0.92 -1.09
C ARG A 177 28.39 -1.97 -0.84
N ASP A 178 27.48 -1.74 0.11
CA ASP A 178 26.36 -2.63 0.38
C ASP A 178 25.15 -2.32 -0.55
N PRO A 179 24.63 -3.30 -1.30
CA PRO A 179 23.49 -3.08 -2.20
C PRO A 179 22.19 -2.70 -1.49
N ALA A 180 22.02 -3.01 -0.20
CA ALA A 180 20.85 -2.55 0.56
C ALA A 180 20.95 -1.05 0.88
N SER A 181 22.14 -0.60 1.26
CA SER A 181 22.44 0.81 1.53
C SER A 181 22.34 1.69 0.27
N VAL A 182 22.79 1.20 -0.90
CA VAL A 182 22.60 1.90 -2.18
C VAL A 182 21.12 2.09 -2.50
N ARG A 183 20.31 1.03 -2.37
CA ARG A 183 18.85 1.13 -2.60
C ARG A 183 18.18 2.14 -1.68
N ARG A 184 18.57 2.16 -0.40
CA ARG A 184 18.06 3.13 0.57
C ARG A 184 18.44 4.57 0.21
N ALA A 185 19.69 4.79 -0.23
CA ALA A 185 20.14 6.11 -0.66
C ALA A 185 19.39 6.61 -1.91
N VAL A 186 19.13 5.74 -2.88
CA VAL A 186 18.32 6.04 -4.06
C VAL A 186 16.88 6.42 -3.66
N LEU A 187 16.23 5.60 -2.82
CA LEU A 187 14.88 5.90 -2.33
C LEU A 187 14.81 7.22 -1.55
N LEU A 188 15.79 7.49 -0.69
CA LEU A 188 15.87 8.75 0.04
C LEU A 188 15.99 9.94 -0.91
N ARG A 189 16.75 9.81 -2.00
CA ARG A 189 16.84 10.85 -3.03
C ARG A 189 15.52 11.03 -3.79
N GLU A 190 14.76 9.97 -4.03
CA GLU A 190 13.44 10.09 -4.68
C GLU A 190 12.41 10.77 -3.77
N ILE A 191 12.44 10.48 -2.47
CA ILE A 191 11.49 11.03 -1.50
C ILE A 191 11.84 12.47 -1.12
N LEU A 192 13.12 12.74 -0.86
CA LEU A 192 13.60 14.03 -0.32
C LEU A 192 14.17 14.95 -1.41
N GLY A 193 14.32 14.47 -2.64
CA GLY A 193 14.95 15.19 -3.75
C GLY A 193 16.48 15.21 -3.70
N THR A 194 17.09 16.03 -4.55
CA THR A 194 18.55 16.22 -4.57
C THR A 194 19.00 16.86 -3.25
N PRO A 195 19.98 16.26 -2.54
CA PRO A 195 20.44 16.78 -1.26
C PRO A 195 21.02 18.19 -1.44
N VAL A 196 20.84 19.03 -0.42
CA VAL A 196 21.10 20.47 -0.49
C VAL A 196 22.56 20.81 -0.80
N GLY A 197 23.51 19.93 -0.44
CA GLY A 197 24.94 20.10 -0.75
C GLY A 197 25.36 19.71 -2.17
N LEU A 198 24.42 19.23 -3.00
CA LEU A 198 24.63 18.92 -4.42
C LEU A 198 23.88 19.91 -5.35
N ARG A 199 23.33 21.00 -4.80
CA ARG A 199 22.70 22.08 -5.55
C ARG A 199 23.70 23.18 -5.87
#